data_AF-A0A7C7AE48-F1
#
_entry.id   AF-A0A7C7AE48-F1
#
_cell.length_a   1.000
_cell.length_b   1.000
_cell.length_c   1.000
_cell.angle_alpha   90.00
_cell.angle_beta   90.00
_cell.angle_gamma   90.00
#
_symmetry.space_group_name_H-M   'P 1'
#
loop_
_entity.id
_entity.type
_entity.pdbx_description
1 polymer ?
#
loop_
_entity_poly.entity_id
_entity_poly.type
_entity_poly.pdbx_seq_one_letter_code
_entity_poly.pdbx_strand_id
1 'polypeptide(L)'
;MAFVDVRRITSGTDTQVDATSRQNAIQKAIHKAAELPGTQDAVVIGNQPGGIWPELTTYNNDTSGGENTGDNPFNEAQPPQFIWDDTTFEPGETRYFAVALPVVFTDELLVNVTTFADNAHRLFVEEREPDGFLLRSFTPNDGLFDGPMTANASLNVDKENPFNWQKIRIWSKGDIIPDSDDNYLVFSWEVLNYDTTDTVNPPGLAFQIDIYRNEPDNGP
;
A
#
# COMPACT_ATOMS: atom_id res chain seq x y z
N MET A 1 -13.88 24.86 2.14
CA MET A 1 -13.50 23.45 1.97
C MET A 1 -12.70 22.98 3.16
N ALA A 2 -13.27 22.05 3.92
CA ALA A 2 -12.60 21.32 4.97
C ALA A 2 -12.46 19.85 4.54
N PHE A 3 -11.27 19.29 4.71
CA PHE A 3 -11.08 17.85 4.59
C PHE A 3 -11.34 17.20 5.95
N VAL A 4 -12.03 16.07 5.95
CA VAL A 4 -12.20 15.22 7.13
C VAL A 4 -11.45 13.91 6.96
N ASP A 5 -10.88 13.45 8.06
CA ASP A 5 -10.11 12.21 8.11
C ASP A 5 -11.03 11.00 7.96
N VAL A 6 -10.78 10.18 6.95
CA VAL A 6 -11.59 9.00 6.66
C VAL A 6 -10.93 7.77 7.25
N ARG A 7 -9.68 7.50 6.84
CA ARG A 7 -9.00 6.26 7.19
C ARG A 7 -7.50 6.41 7.02
N ARG A 8 -6.75 5.88 7.99
CA ARG A 8 -5.35 5.51 7.82
C ARG A 8 -5.25 3.99 7.78
N ILE A 9 -4.52 3.47 6.80
CA ILE A 9 -4.17 2.05 6.68
C ILE A 9 -2.66 1.93 6.70
N THR A 10 -2.14 1.03 7.51
CA THR A 10 -0.72 0.71 7.55
C THR A 10 -0.51 -0.79 7.31
N SER A 11 0.60 -1.12 6.64
CA SER A 11 1.02 -2.52 6.50
C SER A 11 1.38 -3.11 7.87
N GLY A 12 1.26 -4.43 8.02
CA GLY A 12 1.46 -5.10 9.30
C GLY A 12 0.19 -5.27 10.14
N THR A 13 -0.96 -4.86 9.62
CA THR A 13 -2.28 -5.08 10.22
C THR A 13 -2.93 -6.33 9.66
N ASP A 14 -4.14 -6.67 10.09
CA ASP A 14 -4.93 -7.76 9.52
C ASP A 14 -5.76 -7.27 8.33
N THR A 15 -5.29 -6.33 7.51
CA THR A 15 -6.07 -5.75 6.39
C THR A 15 -5.52 -6.12 5.00
N GLN A 16 -4.23 -6.41 4.91
CA GLN A 16 -3.56 -6.79 3.66
C GLN A 16 -3.58 -8.29 3.40
N VAL A 17 -3.44 -8.63 2.12
CA VAL A 17 -3.30 -10.00 1.60
C VAL A 17 -2.16 -10.06 0.59
N ASP A 18 -1.63 -11.25 0.36
CA ASP A 18 -0.64 -11.53 -0.68
C ASP A 18 -1.15 -12.59 -1.70
N ALA A 19 -0.52 -12.61 -2.88
CA ALA A 19 -0.68 -13.66 -3.87
C ALA A 19 0.50 -13.70 -4.87
N THR A 20 0.53 -14.76 -5.68
CA THR A 20 1.45 -14.92 -6.83
C THR A 20 0.95 -14.26 -8.12
N SER A 21 -0.24 -13.65 -8.11
CA SER A 21 -0.75 -12.82 -9.20
C SER A 21 -1.54 -11.62 -8.68
N ARG A 22 -1.47 -10.51 -9.41
CA ARG A 22 -2.17 -9.27 -9.04
C ARG A 22 -3.68 -9.46 -8.91
N GLN A 23 -4.29 -10.15 -9.88
CA GLN A 23 -5.74 -10.40 -9.87
C GLN A 23 -6.15 -11.19 -8.63
N ASN A 24 -5.38 -12.21 -8.23
CA ASN A 24 -5.70 -13.01 -7.04
C ASN A 24 -5.55 -12.18 -5.76
N ALA A 25 -4.53 -11.32 -5.66
CA ALA A 25 -4.38 -10.42 -4.51
C ALA A 25 -5.58 -9.47 -4.40
N ILE A 26 -6.03 -8.88 -5.52
CA ILE A 26 -7.22 -8.00 -5.56
C ILE A 26 -8.47 -8.73 -5.09
N GLN A 27 -8.74 -9.92 -5.63
CA GLN A 27 -9.91 -10.72 -5.23
C GLN A 27 -9.89 -11.05 -3.74
N LYS A 28 -8.75 -11.50 -3.22
CA LYS A 28 -8.58 -11.77 -1.79
C LYS A 28 -8.80 -10.51 -0.95
N ALA A 29 -8.32 -9.35 -1.40
CA ALA A 29 -8.48 -8.09 -0.67
C ALA A 29 -9.95 -7.66 -0.61
N ILE A 30 -10.69 -7.76 -1.72
CA ILE A 30 -12.12 -7.47 -1.77
C ILE A 30 -12.91 -8.44 -0.89
N HIS A 31 -12.63 -9.75 -0.98
CA HIS A 31 -13.23 -10.75 -0.10
C HIS A 31 -12.99 -10.42 1.37
N LYS A 32 -11.78 -9.99 1.70
CA LYS A 32 -11.40 -9.61 3.06
C LYS A 32 -12.15 -8.38 3.54
N ALA A 33 -12.24 -7.34 2.72
CA ALA A 33 -13.01 -6.13 3.00
C ALA A 33 -14.51 -6.41 3.12
N ALA A 34 -15.02 -7.44 2.44
CA ALA A 34 -16.39 -7.94 2.54
C ALA A 34 -16.61 -8.96 3.69
N GLU A 35 -15.63 -9.16 4.56
CA GLU A 35 -15.66 -10.13 5.67
C GLU A 35 -15.96 -11.58 5.23
N LEU A 36 -15.60 -11.94 4.00
CA LEU A 36 -15.75 -13.29 3.48
C LEU A 36 -14.61 -14.19 3.98
N PRO A 37 -14.90 -15.46 4.31
CA PRO A 37 -13.89 -16.40 4.78
C PRO A 37 -12.90 -16.81 3.69
N GLY A 38 -11.76 -17.36 4.09
CA GLY A 38 -10.80 -18.00 3.17
C GLY A 38 -9.75 -17.06 2.59
N THR A 39 -9.54 -15.90 3.20
CA THR A 39 -8.42 -15.01 2.90
C THR A 39 -7.27 -15.29 3.86
N GLN A 40 -6.05 -15.24 3.33
CA GLN A 40 -4.82 -15.32 4.13
C GLN A 40 -4.17 -13.95 4.11
N ASP A 41 -3.74 -13.52 5.29
CA ASP A 41 -3.05 -12.26 5.51
C ASP A 41 -1.62 -12.37 5.03
N ALA A 42 -1.10 -11.26 4.50
CA ALA A 42 0.34 -11.17 4.26
C ALA A 42 1.10 -11.36 5.58
N VAL A 43 2.22 -12.08 5.52
CA VAL A 43 3.02 -12.40 6.70
C VAL A 43 3.80 -11.16 7.13
N VAL A 44 3.68 -10.80 8.41
CA VAL A 44 4.46 -9.71 9.01
C VAL A 44 5.88 -10.21 9.27
N ILE A 45 6.86 -9.60 8.62
CA ILE A 45 8.29 -9.90 8.79
C ILE A 45 9.00 -8.87 9.70
N GLY A 46 8.30 -7.79 10.04
CA GLY A 46 8.72 -6.78 11.02
C GLY A 46 9.72 -5.75 10.50
N ASN A 47 9.99 -4.70 11.27
CA ASN A 47 10.90 -3.61 10.90
C ASN A 47 12.41 -3.90 11.09
N GLN A 48 12.76 -5.15 11.39
CA GLN A 48 14.11 -5.57 11.77
C GLN A 48 14.80 -6.70 10.97
N PRO A 49 14.46 -7.03 9.70
CA PRO A 49 15.31 -7.94 8.93
C PRO A 49 16.69 -7.33 8.68
N GLY A 50 17.66 -7.61 9.55
CA GLY A 50 19.06 -7.20 9.40
C GLY A 50 19.40 -5.75 9.78
N GLY A 51 18.42 -4.89 10.08
CA GLY A 51 18.64 -3.49 10.48
C GLY A 51 19.18 -2.58 9.36
N ILE A 52 18.97 -2.99 8.10
CA ILE A 52 19.49 -2.30 6.90
C ILE A 52 18.46 -1.35 6.30
N TRP A 53 17.16 -1.65 6.46
CA TRP A 53 16.08 -0.86 5.88
C TRP A 53 15.67 0.35 6.69
N PRO A 54 15.21 1.41 6.02
CA PRO A 54 14.51 2.49 6.70
C PRO A 54 13.18 1.98 7.27
N GLU A 55 12.87 2.39 8.50
CA GLU A 55 11.58 2.14 9.11
C GLU A 55 10.61 3.30 8.79
N LEU A 56 9.41 2.96 8.33
CA LEU A 56 8.31 3.92 8.26
C LEU A 56 7.69 4.04 9.65
N THR A 57 7.84 5.20 10.29
CA THR A 57 7.31 5.46 11.62
C THR A 57 6.69 6.86 11.70
N THR A 58 5.65 7.00 12.52
CA THR A 58 4.99 8.28 12.77
C THR A 58 5.69 9.01 13.93
N TYR A 59 5.48 10.32 14.01
CA TYR A 59 5.97 11.11 15.15
C TYR A 59 5.17 10.78 16.41
N ASN A 60 5.82 10.81 17.58
CA ASN A 60 5.15 10.61 18.89
C ASN A 60 4.02 11.62 19.17
N ASN A 61 4.01 12.76 18.47
CA ASN A 61 3.00 13.80 18.54
C ASN A 61 2.34 14.06 17.17
N ASP A 62 2.22 13.01 16.35
CA ASP A 62 1.52 13.10 15.07
C ASP A 62 0.10 13.64 15.26
N THR A 63 -0.26 14.62 14.42
CA THR A 63 -1.56 15.32 14.38
C THR A 63 -2.13 15.31 12.96
N SER A 64 -1.62 14.43 12.10
CA SER A 64 -2.01 14.36 10.68
C SER A 64 -3.46 13.94 10.44
N GLY A 65 -4.19 13.50 11.48
CA GLY A 65 -5.64 13.36 11.48
C GLY A 65 -6.40 14.50 12.18
N GLY A 66 -5.82 15.69 12.33
CA GLY A 66 -6.47 16.80 13.04
C GLY A 66 -6.35 16.75 14.57
N GLU A 67 -7.19 17.53 15.27
CA GLU A 67 -7.16 17.62 16.73
C GLU A 67 -7.40 16.25 17.37
N ASN A 68 -6.64 15.97 18.44
CA ASN A 68 -6.57 14.69 19.13
C ASN A 68 -7.84 14.45 20.00
N THR A 69 -9.02 14.51 19.38
CA THR A 69 -10.28 14.05 19.99
C THR A 69 -10.28 12.54 19.86
N GLY A 70 -10.48 11.79 20.95
CA GLY A 70 -10.16 10.36 21.10
C GLY A 70 -10.79 9.34 20.14
N ASP A 71 -11.47 9.77 19.07
CA ASP A 71 -12.09 8.95 18.02
C ASP A 71 -11.46 9.18 16.63
N ASN A 72 -10.18 9.57 16.58
CA ASN A 72 -9.48 9.88 15.33
C ASN A 72 -8.90 8.61 14.68
N PRO A 73 -9.35 8.22 13.47
CA PRO A 73 -8.90 6.99 12.80
C PRO A 73 -7.39 6.97 12.49
N PHE A 74 -6.70 8.11 12.53
CA PHE A 74 -5.26 8.20 12.27
C PHE A 74 -4.42 7.90 13.51
N ASN A 75 -4.97 8.12 14.72
CA ASN A 75 -4.25 7.94 15.98
C ASN A 75 -4.28 6.50 16.50
N GLU A 76 -5.19 5.67 15.96
CA GLU A 76 -5.28 4.24 16.26
C GLU A 76 -4.35 3.38 15.40
N ALA A 77 -3.90 3.90 14.25
CA ALA A 77 -3.11 3.16 13.30
C ALA A 77 -1.70 2.88 13.85
N GLN A 78 -1.32 1.61 13.88
CA GLN A 78 0.03 1.19 14.25
C GLN A 78 1.05 1.61 13.17
N PRO A 79 2.32 1.86 13.54
CA PRO A 79 3.36 2.13 12.55
C PRO A 79 3.47 1.01 11.51
N PRO A 80 3.65 1.33 10.22
CA PRO A 80 3.82 0.33 9.17
C PRO A 80 4.90 -0.70 9.53
N GLN A 81 4.56 -1.97 9.35
CA GLN A 81 5.52 -3.08 9.40
C GLN A 81 5.78 -3.63 8.00
N PHE A 82 6.98 -4.17 7.79
CA PHE A 82 7.24 -4.94 6.58
C PHE A 82 6.41 -6.22 6.54
N ILE A 83 5.87 -6.47 5.34
CA ILE A 83 5.11 -7.67 5.01
C ILE A 83 5.73 -8.39 3.82
N TRP A 84 5.53 -9.71 3.77
CA TRP A 84 5.83 -10.57 2.63
C TRP A 84 4.82 -11.73 2.53
N ASP A 85 5.07 -12.75 1.72
CA ASP A 85 4.22 -13.95 1.66
C ASP A 85 4.58 -14.99 2.73
N ASP A 86 5.85 -15.07 3.12
CA ASP A 86 6.33 -15.87 4.25
C ASP A 86 7.60 -15.29 4.90
N THR A 87 8.26 -16.07 5.77
CA THR A 87 9.52 -15.69 6.44
C THR A 87 10.77 -16.27 5.77
N THR A 88 10.62 -16.84 4.58
CA THR A 88 11.71 -17.34 3.73
C THR A 88 11.87 -16.44 2.52
N PHE A 89 13.11 -16.10 2.21
CA PHE A 89 13.41 -14.95 1.37
C PHE A 89 14.19 -15.40 0.16
N GLU A 90 13.48 -15.88 -0.86
CA GLU A 90 14.10 -16.30 -2.12
C GLU A 90 14.38 -15.06 -2.99
N PRO A 91 15.62 -14.87 -3.47
CA PRO A 91 15.95 -13.80 -4.41
C PRO A 91 15.24 -13.97 -5.75
N GLY A 92 14.96 -12.86 -6.43
CA GLY A 92 14.32 -12.86 -7.75
C GLY A 92 12.79 -13.03 -7.73
N GLU A 93 12.18 -13.22 -6.55
CA GLU A 93 10.75 -13.45 -6.44
C GLU A 93 9.91 -12.17 -6.63
N THR A 94 8.84 -12.31 -7.41
CA THR A 94 7.76 -11.32 -7.48
C THR A 94 6.59 -11.76 -6.61
N ARG A 95 6.06 -10.82 -5.82
CA ARG A 95 4.84 -11.00 -5.02
C ARG A 95 3.88 -9.83 -5.22
N TYR A 96 2.60 -10.13 -5.04
CA TYR A 96 1.54 -9.14 -5.21
C TYR A 96 0.81 -8.96 -3.90
N PHE A 97 0.63 -7.70 -3.49
CA PHE A 97 -0.07 -7.34 -2.28
C PHE A 97 -1.29 -6.50 -2.63
N ALA A 98 -2.34 -6.59 -1.82
CA ALA A 98 -3.48 -5.71 -1.97
C ALA A 98 -4.18 -5.43 -0.65
N VAL A 99 -4.81 -4.25 -0.60
CA VAL A 99 -5.78 -3.85 0.42
C VAL A 99 -6.99 -3.28 -0.32
N ALA A 100 -8.18 -3.61 0.15
CA ALA A 100 -9.43 -3.04 -0.36
C ALA A 100 -10.20 -2.36 0.77
N LEU A 101 -10.92 -1.31 0.42
CA LEU A 101 -11.87 -0.63 1.27
C LEU A 101 -13.22 -0.57 0.55
N PRO A 102 -14.34 -0.89 1.22
CA PRO A 102 -15.65 -0.58 0.65
C PRO A 102 -15.77 0.93 0.49
N VAL A 103 -16.26 1.37 -0.66
CA VAL A 103 -16.63 2.78 -0.84
C VAL A 103 -17.89 3.02 -0.03
N VAL A 104 -17.87 4.01 0.88
CA VAL A 104 -19.05 4.36 1.69
C VAL A 104 -19.50 5.81 1.48
N PHE A 105 -18.83 6.53 0.57
CA PHE A 105 -19.15 7.88 0.12
C PHE A 105 -18.67 8.07 -1.32
N THR A 106 -19.42 8.84 -2.09
CA THR A 106 -19.12 9.22 -3.48
C THR A 106 -18.68 10.69 -3.59
N ASP A 107 -18.27 11.29 -2.48
CA ASP A 107 -17.64 12.61 -2.42
C ASP A 107 -16.19 12.56 -2.93
N GLU A 108 -15.61 13.73 -3.20
CA GLU A 108 -14.20 13.84 -3.61
C GLU A 108 -13.25 13.43 -2.46
N LEU A 109 -12.31 12.57 -2.77
CA LEU A 109 -11.31 12.04 -1.86
C LEU A 109 -9.92 12.59 -2.20
N LEU A 110 -9.18 12.96 -1.15
CA LEU A 110 -7.74 13.11 -1.18
C LEU A 110 -7.11 11.84 -0.62
N VAL A 111 -6.28 11.20 -1.42
CA VAL A 111 -5.55 10.00 -1.05
C VAL A 111 -4.06 10.31 -1.07
N ASN A 112 -3.35 9.88 -0.04
CA ASN A 112 -1.89 9.90 0.04
C ASN A 112 -1.39 8.50 0.34
N VAL A 113 -0.42 8.01 -0.44
CA VAL A 113 0.19 6.70 -0.28
C VAL A 113 1.69 6.90 -0.14
N THR A 114 2.22 6.48 1.00
CA THR A 114 3.66 6.32 1.22
C THR A 114 3.99 4.84 1.10
N THR A 115 4.94 4.50 0.23
CA THR A 115 5.37 3.12 -0.01
C THR A 115 6.88 3.02 0.09
N PHE A 116 7.31 1.97 0.77
CA PHE A 116 8.66 1.46 0.73
C PHE A 116 8.61 0.00 0.25
N ALA A 117 9.46 -0.34 -0.70
CA ALA A 117 9.75 -1.71 -1.05
C ALA A 117 11.25 -1.87 -1.15
N ASP A 118 11.75 -3.07 -0.87
CA ASP A 118 13.19 -3.32 -0.91
C ASP A 118 13.79 -2.99 -2.30
N ASN A 119 13.39 -3.64 -3.39
CA ASN A 119 14.08 -3.39 -4.66
C ASN A 119 13.27 -2.68 -5.73
N ALA A 120 12.11 -3.23 -6.06
CA ALA A 120 11.22 -2.63 -7.05
C ALA A 120 9.77 -2.85 -6.67
N HIS A 121 8.94 -1.89 -7.04
CA HIS A 121 7.51 -2.09 -6.99
C HIS A 121 6.76 -1.33 -8.08
N ARG A 122 5.50 -1.70 -8.25
CA ARG A 122 4.49 -0.89 -8.92
C ARG A 122 3.27 -0.75 -8.03
N LEU A 123 2.85 0.49 -7.77
CA LEU A 123 1.61 0.79 -7.08
C LEU A 123 0.49 1.06 -8.09
N PHE A 124 -0.66 0.45 -7.84
CA PHE A 124 -1.91 0.71 -8.55
C PHE A 124 -2.98 1.13 -7.55
N VAL A 125 -3.70 2.22 -7.87
CA VAL A 125 -4.86 2.70 -7.11
C VAL A 125 -6.05 2.69 -8.05
N GLU A 126 -7.05 1.90 -7.73
CA GLU A 126 -8.14 1.57 -8.64
C GLU A 126 -9.47 1.48 -7.93
N GLU A 127 -10.53 1.74 -8.68
CA GLU A 127 -11.90 1.43 -8.28
C GLU A 127 -12.32 0.11 -8.97
N ARG A 128 -12.90 -0.79 -8.17
CA ARG A 128 -13.22 -2.15 -8.56
C ARG A 128 -14.64 -2.52 -8.14
N GLU A 129 -15.34 -3.30 -8.96
CA GLU A 129 -16.63 -3.92 -8.59
C GLU A 129 -16.42 -5.03 -7.52
N PRO A 130 -17.50 -5.50 -6.86
CA PRO A 130 -17.41 -6.60 -5.89
C PRO A 130 -16.82 -7.91 -6.44
N ASP A 131 -16.92 -8.14 -7.75
CA ASP A 131 -16.30 -9.28 -8.42
C ASP A 131 -14.85 -9.01 -8.88
N GLY A 132 -14.30 -7.85 -8.51
CA GLY A 132 -12.97 -7.34 -8.85
C GLY A 132 -12.77 -6.90 -10.30
N PHE A 133 -13.85 -6.69 -11.06
CA PHE A 133 -13.78 -6.02 -12.35
C PHE A 133 -13.22 -4.59 -12.21
N LEU A 134 -12.36 -4.17 -13.14
CA LEU A 134 -11.77 -2.82 -13.15
C LEU A 134 -12.75 -1.80 -13.73
N LEU A 135 -13.18 -0.85 -12.90
CA LEU A 135 -13.97 0.28 -13.35
C LEU A 135 -13.06 1.42 -13.80
N ARG A 136 -12.08 1.78 -12.96
CA ARG A 136 -11.19 2.91 -13.20
C ARG A 136 -9.85 2.74 -12.51
N SER A 137 -8.79 3.25 -13.14
CA SER A 137 -7.50 3.43 -12.50
C SER A 137 -7.21 4.90 -12.27
N PHE A 138 -6.73 5.23 -11.08
CA PHE A 138 -6.28 6.58 -10.70
C PHE A 138 -4.77 6.77 -10.92
N THR A 139 -4.08 5.68 -11.26
CA THR A 139 -2.66 5.61 -11.63
C THR A 139 -2.50 5.37 -13.15
N PRO A 140 -1.29 5.54 -13.72
CA PRO A 140 -1.03 5.13 -15.11
C PRO A 140 -1.29 3.63 -15.34
N ASN A 141 -1.49 3.23 -16.60
CA ASN A 141 -1.82 1.84 -16.98
C ASN A 141 -0.80 0.81 -16.47
N ASP A 142 0.48 1.16 -16.45
CA ASP A 142 1.57 0.30 -15.98
C ASP A 142 1.86 0.46 -14.48
N GLY A 143 0.99 1.19 -13.76
CA GLY A 143 1.17 1.56 -12.37
C GLY A 143 2.19 2.68 -12.17
N LEU A 144 2.31 3.12 -10.93
CA LEU A 144 3.40 3.98 -10.48
C LEU A 144 4.61 3.09 -10.22
N PHE A 145 5.59 3.12 -11.12
CA PHE A 145 6.75 2.26 -11.04
C PHE A 145 7.85 2.86 -10.17
N ASP A 146 8.54 1.98 -9.46
CA ASP A 146 9.76 2.28 -8.77
C ASP A 146 10.79 1.16 -8.98
N GLY A 147 11.92 1.52 -9.57
CA GLY A 147 12.96 0.56 -9.95
C GLY A 147 12.61 -0.29 -11.19
N PRO A 148 13.61 -0.95 -11.80
CA PRO A 148 13.39 -1.91 -12.87
C PRO A 148 12.70 -3.20 -12.37
N MET A 149 11.57 -3.57 -12.98
CA MET A 149 10.88 -4.85 -12.70
C MET A 149 11.57 -6.04 -13.39
N THR A 150 12.85 -6.24 -13.12
CA THR A 150 13.68 -7.34 -13.65
C THR A 150 14.60 -7.89 -12.55
N ALA A 151 14.57 -9.20 -12.30
CA ALA A 151 15.25 -9.82 -11.15
C ALA A 151 16.75 -9.50 -11.04
N ASN A 152 17.46 -9.43 -12.16
CA ASN A 152 18.90 -9.15 -12.20
C ASN A 152 19.27 -7.64 -12.14
N ALA A 153 18.32 -6.77 -11.79
CA ALA A 153 18.52 -5.32 -11.79
C ALA A 153 19.67 -4.87 -10.89
N SER A 154 19.85 -5.51 -9.73
CA SER A 154 20.97 -5.28 -8.81
C SER A 154 22.35 -5.47 -9.45
N LEU A 155 22.45 -6.27 -10.51
CA LEU A 155 23.71 -6.62 -11.17
C LEU A 155 24.06 -5.66 -12.31
N ASN A 156 23.08 -4.89 -12.80
CA ASN A 156 23.24 -4.10 -14.02
C ASN A 156 22.76 -2.65 -13.90
N VAL A 157 21.56 -2.41 -13.38
CA VAL A 157 20.85 -1.12 -13.41
C VAL A 157 20.80 -0.47 -12.03
N ASP A 158 20.56 -1.23 -10.96
CA ASP A 158 20.50 -0.76 -9.57
C ASP A 158 21.73 -1.20 -8.76
N LYS A 159 22.91 -1.09 -9.38
CA LYS A 159 24.20 -1.54 -8.82
C LYS A 159 25.00 -0.44 -8.13
N GLU A 160 24.53 0.80 -8.17
CA GLU A 160 25.24 1.99 -7.69
C GLU A 160 24.33 2.89 -6.84
N ASN A 161 24.92 3.53 -5.82
CA ASN A 161 24.19 4.41 -4.91
C ASN A 161 23.62 5.66 -5.62
N PRO A 162 22.43 6.17 -5.20
CA PRO A 162 21.56 5.61 -4.17
C PRO A 162 20.72 4.44 -4.70
N PHE A 163 20.76 3.32 -3.99
CA PHE A 163 19.99 2.10 -4.32
C PHE A 163 18.49 2.33 -4.15
N ASN A 164 17.65 1.52 -4.81
CA ASN A 164 16.20 1.69 -4.67
C ASN A 164 15.68 1.42 -3.26
N TRP A 165 16.26 0.46 -2.53
CA TRP A 165 15.96 0.19 -1.11
C TRP A 165 16.28 1.36 -0.17
N GLN A 166 16.90 2.44 -0.65
CA GLN A 166 17.18 3.63 0.17
C GLN A 166 16.13 4.73 0.00
N LYS A 167 15.12 4.52 -0.83
CA LYS A 167 14.24 5.59 -1.28
C LYS A 167 12.78 5.28 -0.95
N ILE A 168 12.12 6.15 -0.20
CA ILE A 168 10.68 6.08 0.06
C ILE A 168 9.92 6.76 -1.09
N ARG A 169 8.82 6.17 -1.55
CA ARG A 169 7.94 6.77 -2.58
C ARG A 169 6.69 7.34 -1.93
N ILE A 170 6.26 8.49 -2.43
CA ILE A 170 5.05 9.18 -1.99
C ILE A 170 4.24 9.53 -3.23
N TRP A 171 2.96 9.20 -3.20
CA TRP A 171 2.01 9.58 -4.23
C TRP A 171 0.77 10.18 -3.57
N SER A 172 0.25 11.26 -4.12
CA SER A 172 -1.00 11.86 -3.65
C SER A 172 -1.86 12.32 -4.80
N LYS A 173 -3.17 12.22 -4.63
CA LYS A 173 -4.18 12.64 -5.60
C LYS A 173 -5.43 13.14 -4.88
N GLY A 174 -5.90 14.32 -5.25
CA GLY A 174 -6.97 15.07 -4.56
C GLY A 174 -8.32 15.11 -5.28
N ASP A 175 -8.47 14.38 -6.37
CA ASP A 175 -9.64 14.41 -7.27
C ASP A 175 -10.19 13.00 -7.52
N ILE A 176 -10.13 12.13 -6.52
CA ILE A 176 -10.68 10.77 -6.59
C ILE A 176 -12.16 10.82 -6.21
N ILE A 177 -13.05 10.63 -7.19
CA ILE A 177 -14.50 10.53 -6.98
C ILE A 177 -14.92 9.11 -7.35
N PRO A 178 -15.28 8.26 -6.36
CA PRO A 178 -15.85 6.94 -6.63
C PRO A 178 -17.16 7.03 -7.41
N ASP A 179 -17.38 6.10 -8.33
CA ASP A 179 -18.60 6.05 -9.15
C ASP A 179 -19.81 5.53 -8.38
N SER A 180 -19.61 4.64 -7.40
CA SER A 180 -20.69 4.05 -6.59
C SER A 180 -20.19 3.59 -5.22
N ASP A 181 -21.08 3.61 -4.22
CA ASP A 181 -20.92 3.03 -2.88
C ASP A 181 -21.07 1.49 -2.83
N ASP A 182 -21.38 0.85 -3.96
CA ASP A 182 -21.32 -0.62 -4.10
C ASP A 182 -19.89 -1.10 -4.49
N ASN A 183 -18.97 -0.18 -4.75
CA ASN A 183 -17.62 -0.49 -5.24
C ASN A 183 -16.58 -0.57 -4.13
N TYR A 184 -15.36 -0.95 -4.51
CA TYR A 184 -14.18 -0.98 -3.66
C TYR A 184 -13.10 -0.06 -4.18
N LEU A 185 -12.48 0.70 -3.28
CA LEU A 185 -11.20 1.35 -3.54
C LEU A 185 -10.09 0.35 -3.20
N VAL A 186 -9.30 -0.02 -4.21
CA VAL A 186 -8.27 -1.05 -4.09
C VAL A 186 -6.89 -0.46 -4.34
N PHE A 187 -6.01 -0.70 -3.38
CA PHE A 187 -4.59 -0.43 -3.46
C PHE A 187 -3.87 -1.75 -3.67
N SER A 188 -3.05 -1.85 -4.72
CA SER A 188 -2.31 -3.08 -4.98
C SER A 188 -0.88 -2.79 -5.41
N TRP A 189 0.01 -3.68 -5.01
CA TRP A 189 1.43 -3.60 -5.31
C TRP A 189 1.87 -4.87 -6.03
N GLU A 190 2.65 -4.70 -7.09
CA GLU A 190 3.56 -5.72 -7.60
C GLU A 190 4.93 -5.39 -7.00
N VAL A 191 5.55 -6.32 -6.27
CA VAL A 191 6.84 -6.11 -5.58
C VAL A 191 7.80 -7.18 -6.03
N LEU A 192 9.02 -6.79 -6.37
CA LEU A 192 10.08 -7.69 -6.81
C LEU A 192 11.27 -7.58 -5.86
N ASN A 193 11.72 -8.74 -5.38
CA ASN A 193 13.02 -8.93 -4.75
C ASN A 193 14.05 -9.19 -5.84
N TYR A 194 15.14 -8.42 -5.90
CA TYR A 194 16.20 -8.66 -6.88
C TYR A 194 17.03 -9.88 -6.49
N ASP A 195 17.66 -10.49 -7.47
CA ASP A 195 18.77 -11.42 -7.25
C ASP A 195 19.92 -10.64 -6.62
N THR A 196 20.50 -11.05 -5.49
CA THR A 196 21.67 -10.36 -4.93
C THR A 196 22.87 -11.30 -4.85
N THR A 197 24.07 -10.78 -5.15
CA THR A 197 25.34 -11.52 -5.01
C THR A 197 25.95 -11.36 -3.62
N ASP A 198 25.53 -10.34 -2.86
CA ASP A 198 25.97 -10.06 -1.49
C ASP A 198 24.90 -10.48 -0.47
N THR A 199 25.34 -10.71 0.77
CA THR A 199 24.58 -11.32 1.88
C THR A 199 23.24 -10.65 2.19
N VAL A 200 22.21 -11.49 2.41
CA VAL A 200 20.87 -11.22 2.97
C VAL A 200 20.26 -9.89 2.50
N ASN A 201 19.57 -9.96 1.38
CA ASN A 201 18.61 -8.95 0.94
C ASN A 201 17.21 -9.53 1.17
N PRO A 202 16.60 -9.32 2.35
CA PRO A 202 15.24 -9.78 2.57
C PRO A 202 14.32 -9.06 1.57
N PRO A 203 13.17 -9.61 1.16
CA PRO A 203 12.13 -8.88 0.46
C PRO A 203 11.21 -8.21 1.46
N GLY A 204 10.61 -7.08 1.09
CA GLY A 204 9.66 -6.44 1.98
C GLY A 204 8.89 -5.33 1.31
N LEU A 205 7.63 -5.20 1.72
CA LEU A 205 6.76 -4.06 1.42
C LEU A 205 6.34 -3.44 2.75
N ALA A 206 6.45 -2.12 2.86
CA ALA A 206 5.82 -1.35 3.94
C ALA A 206 5.09 -0.16 3.34
N PHE A 207 3.88 0.14 3.83
CA PHE A 207 3.10 1.27 3.32
C PHE A 207 2.23 1.92 4.38
N GLN A 208 1.88 3.17 4.09
CA GLN A 208 0.82 3.92 4.77
C GLN A 208 -0.08 4.55 3.70
N ILE A 209 -1.39 4.40 3.86
CA ILE A 209 -2.41 5.05 3.05
C ILE A 209 -3.22 5.95 3.96
N ASP A 210 -3.26 7.23 3.63
CA ASP A 210 -4.10 8.23 4.30
C ASP A 210 -5.19 8.68 3.33
N ILE A 211 -6.44 8.59 3.77
CA ILE A 211 -7.62 8.97 3.01
C ILE A 211 -8.34 10.07 3.75
N TYR A 212 -8.64 11.13 3.02
CA TYR A 212 -9.41 12.28 3.46
C TYR A 212 -10.58 12.50 2.52
N ARG A 213 -11.69 13.01 3.03
CA ARG A 213 -12.86 13.39 2.24
C ARG A 213 -13.01 14.90 2.22
N ASN A 214 -13.21 15.46 1.04
CA ASN A 214 -13.58 16.86 0.88
C ASN A 214 -15.08 17.00 1.24
N GLU A 215 -15.40 17.62 2.37
CA GLU A 215 -16.80 17.90 2.67
C GLU A 215 -17.28 19.08 1.81
N PRO A 216 -18.42 18.95 1.11
CA PRO A 216 -19.04 20.11 0.46
C PRO A 216 -19.23 21.21 1.49
N ASP A 217 -18.82 22.45 1.17
CA ASP A 217 -19.01 23.60 2.06
C ASP A 217 -20.52 23.75 2.38
N ASN A 218 -20.93 23.28 3.56
CA ASN A 218 -22.22 23.59 4.15
C ASN A 218 -22.17 25.03 4.69
N GLY A 219 -22.02 26.00 3.78
CA GLY A 219 -22.15 27.42 4.10
C GLY A 219 -23.59 27.77 4.48
N PRO A 220 -23.79 28.81 5.32
CA PRO A 220 -25.09 29.18 5.89
C PRO A 220 -26.14 29.62 4.87
#